data_AF-A0A413RCL2-F1
#
_entry.id   AF-A0A413RCL2-F1
#
_cell.length_a   1.000
_cell.length_b   1.000
_cell.length_c   1.000
_cell.angle_alpha   90.00
_cell.angle_beta   90.00
_cell.angle_gamma   90.00
#
_symmetry.space_group_name_H-M   'P 1'
#
loop_
_entity.id
_entity.type
_entity.pdbx_description
1 polymer ?
#
loop_
_entity_poly.entity_id
_entity_poly.type
_entity_poly.pdbx_seq_one_letter_code
_entity_poly.pdbx_strand_id
1 'polypeptide(L)'
;MSRPILDAKGRRRCKTIAFRMSPAEADQLDLRVALSGLSKQDFIARSLLEGTFTVVATTRMRKAVKERVGPVVAELRRIRRAGDMDDELVESLETLSAFAGSFVPERSPVELEDALIANLGMDDGLPYQSSTVAQKHEPTRKEGPVDES
;
A
#
# COMPACT_ATOMS: atom_id res chain seq x y z
N MET A 1 21.18 22.12 -15.42
CA MET A 1 20.04 21.52 -16.14
C MET A 1 19.98 22.13 -17.54
N SER A 2 20.33 21.37 -18.58
CA SER A 2 20.31 21.82 -19.97
C SER A 2 18.88 22.12 -20.44
N ARG A 3 18.72 23.16 -21.27
CA ARG A 3 17.40 23.53 -21.83
C ARG A 3 16.90 22.38 -22.72
N PRO A 4 15.65 21.94 -22.57
CA PRO A 4 15.11 20.90 -23.43
C PRO A 4 14.97 21.41 -24.86
N ILE A 5 15.38 20.58 -25.81
CA ILE A 5 15.23 20.87 -27.23
C ILE A 5 13.73 20.90 -27.57
N LEU A 6 13.26 22.02 -28.11
CA LEU A 6 11.88 22.24 -28.54
C LEU A 6 11.81 22.25 -30.06
N ASP A 7 10.67 21.87 -30.62
CA ASP A 7 10.40 22.13 -32.04
C ASP A 7 10.17 23.63 -32.31
N ALA A 8 10.04 24.01 -33.58
CA ALA A 8 9.78 25.40 -34.01
C ALA A 8 8.50 26.01 -33.40
N LYS A 9 7.64 25.21 -32.78
CA LYS A 9 6.41 25.62 -32.09
C LYS A 9 6.51 25.48 -30.56
N GLY A 10 7.71 25.26 -30.02
CA GLY A 10 7.91 25.16 -28.57
C GLY A 10 7.48 23.83 -27.95
N ARG A 11 7.19 22.77 -28.74
CA ARG A 11 6.73 21.48 -28.23
C ARG A 11 7.93 20.58 -27.91
N ARG A 12 7.99 20.08 -26.68
CA ARG A 12 9.01 19.09 -26.24
C ARG A 12 8.81 17.71 -26.84
N ARG A 13 7.56 17.27 -26.96
CA ARG A 13 7.18 15.94 -27.49
C ARG A 13 6.42 16.13 -28.80
N CYS A 14 7.15 16.37 -29.88
CA CYS A 14 6.58 16.72 -31.20
C CYS A 14 6.37 15.53 -32.15
N LYS A 15 6.84 14.34 -31.79
CA LYS A 15 6.68 13.11 -32.58
C LYS A 15 5.52 12.27 -32.05
N THR A 16 4.65 11.81 -32.95
CA THR A 16 3.58 10.86 -32.64
C THR A 16 4.07 9.44 -32.91
N ILE A 17 3.89 8.55 -31.93
CA ILE A 17 4.15 7.12 -32.06
C ILE A 17 2.81 6.40 -31.91
N ALA A 18 2.50 5.50 -32.85
CA ALA A 18 1.25 4.74 -32.87
C ALA A 18 1.53 3.25 -32.72
N PHE A 19 0.67 2.56 -31.97
CA PHE A 19 0.72 1.13 -31.74
C PHE A 19 -0.57 0.49 -32.21
N ARG A 20 -0.49 -0.74 -32.73
CA ARG A 20 -1.68 -1.57 -32.97
C ARG A 20 -1.88 -2.46 -31.76
N MET A 21 -3.12 -2.53 -31.29
CA MET A 21 -3.53 -3.31 -30.13
C MET A 21 -4.87 -3.95 -30.45
N SER A 22 -5.07 -5.17 -30.00
CA SER A 22 -6.39 -5.78 -29.89
C SER A 22 -7.23 -5.04 -28.83
N PRO A 23 -8.56 -5.21 -28.82
CA PRO A 23 -9.42 -4.62 -27.79
C PRO A 23 -8.98 -4.99 -26.36
N ALA A 24 -8.67 -6.27 -26.11
CA ALA A 24 -8.25 -6.75 -24.80
C ALA A 24 -6.94 -6.11 -24.32
N GLU A 25 -5.96 -5.95 -25.22
CA GLU A 25 -4.69 -5.26 -24.89
C GLU A 25 -4.92 -3.78 -24.57
N ALA A 26 -5.84 -3.13 -25.28
CA ALA A 26 -6.18 -1.72 -25.03
C ALA A 26 -6.87 -1.54 -23.67
N ASP A 27 -7.77 -2.45 -23.30
CA ASP A 27 -8.43 -2.44 -21.99
C ASP A 27 -7.42 -2.65 -20.85
N GLN A 28 -6.46 -3.55 -21.05
CA GLN A 28 -5.39 -3.81 -20.09
C GLN A 28 -4.46 -2.60 -19.92
N LEU A 29 -4.16 -1.87 -21.01
CA LEU A 29 -3.40 -0.62 -20.95
C LEU A 29 -4.18 0.44 -20.15
N ASP A 30 -5.48 0.58 -20.42
CA ASP A 30 -6.32 1.60 -19.79
C ASP A 30 -6.48 1.35 -18.29
N LEU A 31 -6.59 0.09 -17.88
CA LEU A 31 -6.56 -0.29 -16.47
C LEU A 31 -5.25 0.13 -15.80
N ARG A 32 -4.10 -0.19 -16.41
CA ARG A 32 -2.77 0.16 -15.85
C ARG A 32 -2.57 1.67 -15.77
N VAL A 33 -3.01 2.41 -16.78
CA VAL A 33 -2.97 3.89 -16.79
C VAL A 33 -3.81 4.43 -15.63
N ALA A 34 -5.03 3.93 -15.44
CA ALA A 34 -5.92 4.37 -14.36
C ALA A 34 -5.31 4.10 -12.97
N LEU A 35 -4.72 2.91 -12.78
CA LEU A 35 -4.05 2.52 -11.54
C LEU A 35 -2.78 3.33 -11.28
N SER A 36 -2.06 3.75 -12.32
CA SER A 36 -0.86 4.59 -12.17
C SER A 36 -1.16 6.03 -11.77
N GLY A 37 -2.40 6.50 -11.98
CA GLY A 37 -2.78 7.90 -11.79
C GLY A 37 -2.13 8.88 -12.78
N LEU A 38 -1.35 8.40 -13.75
CA LEU A 38 -0.71 9.21 -14.78
C LEU A 38 -1.64 9.43 -15.99
N SER A 39 -1.28 10.40 -16.83
CA SER A 39 -1.90 10.47 -18.16
C SER A 39 -1.43 9.28 -19.01
N LYS A 40 -2.25 8.83 -19.97
CA LYS A 40 -1.88 7.74 -20.89
C LYS A 40 -0.54 8.01 -21.59
N GLN A 41 -0.30 9.26 -21.99
CA GLN A 41 0.96 9.66 -22.61
C GLN A 41 2.14 9.57 -21.64
N ASP A 42 2.00 10.04 -20.40
CA ASP A 42 3.09 9.98 -19.42
C ASP A 42 3.36 8.57 -18.95
N PHE A 43 2.31 7.76 -18.74
CA PHE A 43 2.44 6.35 -18.43
C PHE A 43 3.25 5.63 -19.53
N ILE A 44 2.83 5.74 -20.79
CA ILE A 44 3.53 5.09 -21.92
C ILE A 44 4.97 5.62 -22.06
N ALA A 45 5.18 6.94 -21.95
CA ALA A 45 6.51 7.52 -22.06
C ALA A 45 7.44 7.01 -20.94
N ARG A 46 6.96 6.95 -19.70
CA ARG A 46 7.76 6.44 -18.56
C ARG A 46 7.98 4.94 -18.65
N SER A 47 6.96 4.16 -19.02
CA SER A 47 7.08 2.72 -19.22
C SER A 47 8.11 2.37 -20.29
N LEU A 48 8.21 3.16 -21.37
CA LEU A 48 9.16 2.91 -22.46
C LEU A 48 10.57 3.46 -22.20
N LEU A 49 10.71 4.54 -21.41
CA LEU A 49 11.99 5.25 -21.27
C LEU A 49 12.67 5.11 -19.90
N GLU A 50 11.90 4.90 -18.82
CA GLU A 50 12.41 5.02 -17.46
C GLU A 50 12.45 3.68 -16.70
N GLY A 51 11.80 2.62 -17.21
CA GLY A 51 11.87 1.24 -16.70
C GLY A 51 11.26 1.02 -15.29
N THR A 52 11.27 2.04 -14.44
CA THR A 52 10.67 2.09 -13.11
C THR A 52 10.15 3.52 -12.86
N PHE A 53 8.94 3.66 -12.32
CA PHE A 53 8.43 4.99 -11.97
C PHE A 53 7.66 4.97 -10.65
N THR A 54 7.81 6.02 -9.85
CA THR A 54 7.09 6.20 -8.60
C THR A 54 5.68 6.70 -8.87
N VAL A 55 4.69 5.96 -8.37
CA VAL A 55 3.28 6.37 -8.38
C VAL A 55 3.00 7.19 -7.12
N VAL A 56 2.64 8.46 -7.29
CA VAL A 56 2.12 9.30 -6.20
C VAL A 56 0.60 9.14 -6.17
N ALA A 57 0.04 8.81 -5.00
CA ALA A 57 -1.41 8.61 -4.86
C ALA A 57 -2.19 9.87 -5.27
N THR A 58 -2.85 9.82 -6.42
CA THR A 58 -3.68 10.93 -6.93
C THR A 58 -5.16 10.70 -6.61
N THR A 59 -5.96 11.77 -6.63
CA THR A 59 -7.43 11.67 -6.50
C THR A 59 -8.04 10.74 -7.55
N ARG A 60 -7.48 10.72 -8.77
CA ARG A 60 -7.91 9.84 -9.86
C ARG A 60 -7.61 8.37 -9.56
N MET A 61 -6.41 8.09 -9.07
CA MET A 61 -6.02 6.75 -8.62
C MET A 61 -6.94 6.27 -7.50
N ARG A 62 -7.17 7.11 -6.48
CA ARG A 62 -8.08 6.79 -5.37
C ARG A 62 -9.51 6.49 -5.86
N LYS A 63 -10.00 7.24 -6.85
CA LYS A 63 -11.31 7.00 -7.45
C LYS A 63 -11.34 5.68 -8.23
N ALA A 64 -10.35 5.42 -9.07
CA ALA A 64 -10.26 4.18 -9.86
C ALA A 64 -10.16 2.94 -8.97
N VAL A 65 -9.34 3.02 -7.91
CA VAL A 65 -9.25 1.95 -6.90
C VAL A 65 -10.60 1.74 -6.23
N LYS A 66 -11.31 2.80 -5.83
CA LYS A 66 -12.64 2.67 -5.22
C LYS A 66 -13.68 2.05 -6.15
N GLU A 67 -13.68 2.42 -7.43
CA GLU A 67 -14.60 1.88 -8.44
C GLU A 67 -14.33 0.41 -8.73
N ARG A 68 -13.05 -0.02 -8.74
CA ARG A 68 -12.68 -1.41 -9.00
C ARG A 68 -12.78 -2.31 -7.77
N VAL A 69 -12.40 -1.83 -6.60
CA VAL A 69 -12.39 -2.60 -5.34
C VAL A 69 -13.78 -2.62 -4.68
N GLY A 70 -14.61 -1.60 -4.91
CA GLY A 70 -15.94 -1.49 -4.31
C GLY A 70 -16.84 -2.72 -4.53
N PRO A 71 -17.02 -3.18 -5.78
CA PRO A 71 -17.80 -4.38 -6.08
C PRO A 71 -17.22 -5.64 -5.44
N VAL A 72 -15.90 -5.83 -5.49
CA VAL A 72 -15.20 -6.97 -4.86
C VAL A 72 -15.46 -7.00 -3.35
N VAL A 73 -15.37 -5.85 -2.68
CA VAL A 73 -15.65 -5.74 -1.23
C VAL A 73 -17.13 -6.01 -0.93
N ALA A 74 -18.05 -5.61 -1.81
CA ALA A 74 -19.47 -5.90 -1.64
C ALA A 74 -19.74 -7.42 -1.70
N GLU A 75 -19.13 -8.12 -2.67
CA GLU A 75 -19.25 -9.58 -2.79
C GLU A 75 -18.59 -10.32 -1.62
N LEU A 76 -17.38 -9.91 -1.22
CA LEU A 76 -16.70 -10.47 -0.05
C LEU A 76 -17.54 -10.34 1.24
N ARG A 77 -18.31 -9.25 1.38
CA ARG A 77 -19.22 -9.05 2.53
C ARG A 77 -20.49 -9.91 2.44
N ARG A 78 -20.90 -10.31 1.23
CA ARG A 78 -22.05 -11.20 1.01
C ARG A 78 -21.72 -12.65 1.34
N ILE A 79 -20.50 -13.08 1.01
CA ILE A 79 -20.03 -14.45 1.15
C ILE A 79 -19.93 -14.86 2.63
N ARG A 80 -20.33 -16.10 2.93
CA ARG A 80 -20.29 -16.69 4.29
C ARG A 80 -19.14 -17.67 4.45
N ARG A 81 -18.70 -18.33 3.38
CA ARG A 81 -17.63 -19.33 3.36
C ARG A 81 -16.81 -19.20 2.09
N ALA A 82 -15.52 -19.57 2.15
CA ALA A 82 -14.62 -19.50 1.00
C ALA A 82 -15.12 -20.31 -0.22
N GLY A 83 -15.87 -21.40 0.00
CA GLY A 83 -16.45 -22.18 -1.09
C GLY A 83 -17.63 -21.53 -1.83
N ASP A 84 -18.14 -20.39 -1.34
CA ASP A 84 -19.21 -19.64 -2.02
C ASP A 84 -18.67 -18.59 -3.02
N MET A 85 -17.34 -18.55 -3.20
CA MET A 85 -16.66 -17.69 -4.15
C MET A 85 -16.72 -18.32 -5.54
N ASP A 86 -17.14 -17.56 -6.55
CA ASP A 86 -17.05 -17.97 -7.95
C ASP A 86 -15.65 -17.70 -8.53
N ASP A 87 -15.36 -18.32 -9.68
CA ASP A 87 -14.07 -18.22 -10.34
C ASP A 87 -13.71 -16.77 -10.74
N GLU A 88 -14.72 -15.96 -11.09
CA GLU A 88 -14.54 -14.55 -11.47
C GLU A 88 -14.09 -13.69 -10.27
N LEU A 89 -14.67 -13.92 -9.09
CA LEU A 89 -14.26 -13.26 -7.86
C LEU A 89 -12.85 -13.70 -7.43
N VAL A 90 -12.53 -14.99 -7.60
CA VAL A 90 -11.19 -15.52 -7.32
C VAL A 90 -10.16 -14.84 -8.22
N GLU A 91 -10.38 -14.80 -9.54
CA GLU A 91 -9.48 -14.15 -10.50
C GLU A 91 -9.30 -12.64 -10.21
N SER A 92 -10.40 -11.97 -9.83
CA SER A 92 -10.38 -10.56 -9.41
C SER A 92 -9.54 -10.35 -8.16
N LEU A 93 -9.60 -11.28 -7.20
CA LEU A 93 -8.81 -11.23 -5.97
C LEU A 93 -7.34 -11.54 -6.22
N GLU A 94 -7.01 -12.48 -7.09
CA GLU A 94 -5.63 -12.76 -7.51
C GLU A 94 -5.00 -11.54 -8.19
N THR A 95 -5.76 -10.87 -9.05
CA THR A 95 -5.30 -9.65 -9.71
C THR A 95 -5.04 -8.52 -8.70
N LEU A 96 -5.97 -8.35 -7.75
CA LEU A 96 -5.84 -7.34 -6.70
C LEU A 96 -4.70 -7.66 -5.72
N SER A 97 -4.52 -8.94 -5.36
CA SER A 97 -3.46 -9.38 -4.45
C SER A 97 -2.09 -9.26 -5.10
N ALA A 98 -1.93 -9.58 -6.38
CA ALA A 98 -0.70 -9.35 -7.13
C ALA A 98 -0.34 -7.86 -7.20
N PHE A 99 -1.33 -6.99 -7.38
CA PHE A 99 -1.12 -5.54 -7.34
C PHE A 99 -0.74 -5.04 -5.93
N ALA A 100 -1.53 -5.45 -4.92
CA ALA A 100 -1.36 -4.99 -3.55
C ALA A 100 -0.10 -5.56 -2.89
N GLY A 101 0.33 -6.78 -3.24
CA GLY A 101 1.47 -7.48 -2.66
C GLY A 101 2.78 -6.68 -2.72
N SER A 102 2.90 -5.76 -3.67
CA SER A 102 4.03 -4.81 -3.72
C SER A 102 4.07 -3.78 -2.58
N PHE A 103 2.98 -3.64 -1.82
CA PHE A 103 2.80 -2.70 -0.70
C PHE A 103 2.34 -3.37 0.61
N VAL A 104 2.02 -4.67 0.60
CA VAL A 104 1.59 -5.40 1.81
C VAL A 104 2.81 -5.75 2.66
N PRO A 105 2.77 -5.56 4.00
CA PRO A 105 3.83 -6.07 4.88
C PRO A 105 3.98 -7.59 4.75
N GLU A 106 5.22 -8.08 4.86
CA GLU A 106 5.61 -9.51 4.73
C GLU A 106 4.79 -10.49 5.58
N ARG A 107 4.08 -10.01 6.61
CA ARG A 107 3.16 -10.81 7.42
C ARG A 107 1.82 -10.12 7.57
N SER A 108 0.76 -10.90 7.39
CA SER A 108 -0.58 -10.50 7.76
C SER A 108 -0.72 -10.35 9.28
N PRO A 109 -1.65 -9.52 9.77
CA PRO A 109 -1.94 -9.41 11.21
C PRO A 109 -2.24 -10.78 11.86
N VAL A 110 -2.90 -11.68 11.14
CA VAL A 110 -3.21 -13.03 11.62
C VAL A 110 -1.94 -13.86 11.79
N GLU A 111 -1.00 -13.83 10.84
CA GLU A 111 0.29 -14.52 10.98
C GLU A 111 1.16 -13.94 12.10
N LEU A 112 1.00 -12.65 12.44
CA LEU A 112 1.64 -12.05 13.60
C LEU A 112 1.00 -12.54 14.90
N GLU A 113 -0.33 -12.63 14.95
CA GLU A 113 -1.07 -13.20 16.08
C GLU A 113 -0.71 -14.68 16.30
N ASP A 114 -0.71 -15.49 15.24
CA ASP A 114 -0.33 -16.90 15.27
C ASP A 114 1.12 -17.08 15.73
N ALA A 115 2.04 -16.22 15.29
CA ALA A 115 3.42 -16.23 15.77
C ALA A 115 3.55 -15.84 17.24
N LEU A 116 2.76 -14.87 17.71
CA LEU A 116 2.71 -14.49 19.12
C LEU A 116 2.15 -15.62 19.99
N ILE A 117 1.11 -16.31 19.52
CA ILE A 117 0.53 -17.48 20.18
C ILE A 117 1.54 -18.63 20.23
N ALA A 118 2.26 -18.89 19.14
CA ALA A 118 3.31 -19.91 19.09
C ALA A 118 4.48 -19.60 20.04
N ASN A 119 4.84 -18.32 20.20
CA ASN A 119 5.88 -17.88 21.13
C ASN A 119 5.42 -17.88 22.60
N LEU A 120 4.11 -17.73 22.86
CA LEU A 120 3.50 -17.88 24.20
C LEU A 120 3.29 -19.35 24.60
N GLY A 121 3.25 -20.27 23.63
CA GLY A 121 3.04 -21.71 23.85
C GLY A 121 4.27 -22.50 24.32
N MET A 122 5.39 -21.84 24.61
CA MET A 122 6.64 -22.43 25.10
C MET A 122 7.01 -21.84 26.46
N ASP A 123 6.17 -22.08 27.47
CA ASP A 123 6.51 -21.81 28.87
C ASP A 123 6.24 -23.07 29.70
N ASP A 124 6.99 -24.14 29.37
CA ASP A 124 7.12 -25.32 30.22
C ASP A 124 7.99 -24.96 31.45
N GLY A 125 7.34 -24.26 32.38
CA GLY A 125 7.61 -24.22 33.81
C GLY A 125 9.03 -23.94 34.31
N LEU A 126 9.32 -22.68 34.66
CA LEU A 126 10.22 -22.28 35.77
C LEU A 126 9.78 -20.90 36.35
N PRO A 127 10.10 -20.57 37.61
CA PRO A 127 9.13 -19.99 38.55
C PRO A 127 8.95 -18.47 38.44
N TYR A 128 7.69 -18.08 38.66
CA TYR A 128 7.24 -16.73 38.98
C TYR A 128 7.95 -16.19 40.23
N GLN A 129 8.89 -15.26 40.06
CA GLN A 129 9.34 -14.41 41.15
C GLN A 129 8.29 -13.30 41.35
N SER A 130 7.33 -13.58 42.23
CA SER A 130 6.48 -12.56 42.83
C SER A 130 7.35 -11.51 43.51
N SER A 131 7.19 -10.24 43.12
CA SER A 131 7.38 -9.14 44.06
C SER A 131 6.13 -8.28 44.03
N THR A 132 5.18 -8.67 44.87
CA THR A 132 4.04 -7.87 45.27
C THR A 132 4.48 -6.73 46.20
N VAL A 133 4.07 -5.52 45.83
CA VAL A 133 3.53 -4.45 46.71
C VAL A 133 4.50 -3.71 47.64
N ALA A 134 4.60 -2.38 47.46
CA ALA A 134 4.11 -1.40 48.44
C ALA A 134 4.43 0.05 48.02
N GLN A 135 3.39 0.85 47.81
CA GLN A 135 3.44 2.30 47.93
C GLN A 135 3.72 2.69 49.41
N LYS A 136 4.56 3.70 49.66
CA LYS A 136 4.28 4.72 50.70
C LYS A 136 5.15 5.98 50.56
N HIS A 137 4.47 7.11 50.75
CA HIS A 137 4.92 8.51 50.71
C HIS A 137 6.03 8.90 51.72
N GLU A 138 6.85 9.87 51.28
CA GLU A 138 7.39 11.12 51.86
C GLU A 138 7.44 11.36 53.40
N PRO A 139 8.41 12.19 53.90
CA PRO A 139 8.14 13.64 54.03
C PRO A 139 9.34 14.65 53.91
N THR A 140 9.08 15.77 53.20
CA THR A 140 9.39 17.23 53.40
C THR A 140 10.72 17.87 53.92
N ARG A 141 11.12 18.93 53.15
CA ARG A 141 11.69 20.29 53.47
C ARG A 141 13.15 20.42 53.98
N LYS A 142 14.01 21.40 53.61
CA LYS A 142 13.90 22.88 53.40
C LYS A 142 15.06 23.44 52.51
N GLU A 143 14.81 24.38 51.59
CA GLU A 143 15.24 25.82 51.53
C GLU A 143 16.47 26.11 50.62
N GLY A 144 16.42 27.22 49.85
CA GLY A 144 17.33 27.62 48.73
C GLY A 144 18.70 28.21 49.16
N PRO A 145 19.41 29.03 48.33
CA PRO A 145 18.88 30.03 47.39
C PRO A 145 19.54 30.13 45.98
N VAL A 146 18.89 30.95 45.15
CA VAL A 146 19.31 31.81 44.02
C VAL A 146 20.82 32.09 43.87
N ASP A 147 21.36 31.99 42.65
CA ASP A 147 22.25 33.04 42.09
C ASP A 147 22.32 33.02 40.54
N GLU A 148 22.40 34.22 39.97
CA GLU A 148 22.45 34.59 38.55
C GLU A 148 23.82 34.32 37.90
N SER A 149 23.83 34.05 36.59
CA SER A 149 24.71 34.68 35.58
C SER A 149 24.41 34.12 34.18
#